data_AF-A0AAW5SF59-F1
#
_entry.id   AF-A0AAW5SF59-F1
#
_cell.length_a   1.000
_cell.length_b   1.000
_cell.length_c   1.000
_cell.angle_alpha   90.00
_cell.angle_beta   90.00
_cell.angle_gamma   90.00
#
_symmetry.space_group_name_H-M   'P 1'
#
loop_
_entity.id
_entity.type
_entity.pdbx_description
1 polymer ?
#
loop_
_entity_poly.entity_id
_entity_poly.type
_entity_poly.pdbx_seq_one_letter_code
_entity_poly.pdbx_strand_id
1 'polypeptide(L)'
;MKTAKLTVRQQEALELVEQGRVQYGHEFPNMARRGHATYPVFLIDGHAAYNQQGHTFASLEERGLLVIRHDLVPREPKPATTRTSRTLTGESTITIPAHDAPVDPGWRTAVELATPADSAQG
;
A
#
# COMPACT_ATOMS: atom_id res chain seq x y z
N MET A 1 17.29 2.10 22.92
CA MET A 1 16.36 0.98 22.59
C MET A 1 17.21 -0.17 22.05
N LYS A 2 17.05 -1.40 22.57
CA LYS A 2 17.75 -2.57 22.01
C LYS A 2 17.04 -2.94 20.70
N THR A 3 17.68 -2.67 19.56
CA THR A 3 17.18 -3.14 18.26
C THR A 3 17.09 -4.65 18.30
N ALA A 4 15.87 -5.20 18.31
CA ALA A 4 15.66 -6.64 18.26
C ALA A 4 16.33 -7.19 16.99
N LYS A 5 17.15 -8.23 17.14
CA LYS A 5 17.87 -8.86 16.04
C LYS A 5 16.88 -9.28 14.96
N LEU A 6 17.13 -8.86 13.72
CA LEU A 6 16.30 -9.22 12.57
C LEU A 6 16.33 -10.73 12.35
N THR A 7 15.18 -11.31 12.01
CA THR A 7 15.10 -12.70 11.55
C THR A 7 15.69 -12.83 10.14
N VAL A 8 16.05 -14.05 9.72
CA VAL A 8 16.58 -14.30 8.36
C VAL A 8 15.60 -13.81 7.29
N ARG A 9 14.29 -14.09 7.45
CA ARG A 9 13.25 -13.63 6.52
C ARG A 9 13.14 -12.11 6.45
N GLN A 10 13.35 -11.42 7.58
CA GLN A 10 13.37 -9.96 7.61
C GLN A 10 14.60 -9.41 6.87
N GLN A 11 15.75 -10.07 6.95
CA GLN A 11 16.95 -9.68 6.20
C GLN A 11 16.74 -9.88 4.69
N GLU A 12 16.26 -11.06 4.27
CA GLU A 12 15.91 -11.34 2.88
C GLU A 12 14.89 -10.33 2.32
N ALA A 13 13.89 -9.95 3.11
CA ALA A 13 12.92 -8.93 2.73
C ALA A 13 13.55 -7.55 2.52
N LEU A 14 14.49 -7.14 3.37
CA LEU A 14 15.23 -5.88 3.21
C LEU A 14 16.10 -5.90 1.95
N GLU A 15 16.75 -7.03 1.64
CA GLU A 15 17.55 -7.19 0.41
C GLU A 15 16.68 -7.04 -0.85
N LEU A 16 15.46 -7.59 -0.85
CA LEU A 16 14.52 -7.43 -1.97
C LEU A 16 14.11 -5.96 -2.16
N VAL A 17 13.94 -5.22 -1.06
CA VAL A 17 13.65 -3.79 -1.10
C VAL A 17 14.85 -3.01 -1.63
N GLU A 18 16.05 -3.31 -1.15
CA GLU A 18 17.30 -2.68 -1.61
C GLU A 18 17.52 -2.88 -3.11
N GLN A 19 17.12 -4.04 -3.64
CA GLN A 19 17.13 -4.34 -5.08
C GLN A 19 16.03 -3.60 -5.88
N GLY A 20 15.15 -2.84 -5.23
CA GLY A 20 14.04 -2.14 -5.87
C GLY A 20 12.94 -3.06 -6.42
N ARG A 21 12.87 -4.31 -5.94
CA ARG A 21 11.93 -5.33 -6.45
C ARG A 21 10.58 -5.32 -5.75
N VAL A 22 10.48 -4.57 -4.66
CA VAL A 22 9.28 -4.50 -3.83
C VAL A 22 8.49 -3.23 -4.12
N GLN A 23 7.19 -3.39 -4.31
CA GLN A 23 6.24 -2.30 -4.48
C GLN A 23 5.10 -2.44 -3.47
N TYR A 24 4.35 -1.37 -3.26
CA TYR A 24 3.09 -1.40 -2.53
C TYR A 24 1.98 -0.83 -3.41
N GLY A 25 0.84 -1.52 -3.49
CA GLY A 25 -0.29 -1.07 -4.30
C GLY A 25 -1.19 -2.20 -4.77
N HIS A 26 -1.99 -1.93 -5.79
CA HIS A 26 -3.01 -2.86 -6.26
C HIS A 26 -2.39 -4.07 -6.99
N GLU A 27 -2.63 -5.29 -6.50
CA GLU A 27 -2.22 -6.53 -7.17
C GLU A 27 -2.81 -6.62 -8.58
N PHE A 28 -4.09 -6.27 -8.73
CA PHE A 28 -4.80 -6.30 -10.01
C PHE A 28 -5.15 -4.88 -10.47
N PRO A 29 -4.20 -4.11 -11.01
CA PRO A 29 -4.40 -2.69 -11.33
C PRO A 29 -5.49 -2.48 -12.39
N ASN A 30 -5.62 -3.42 -13.35
CA ASN A 30 -6.67 -3.35 -14.37
C ASN A 30 -8.07 -3.57 -13.79
N MET A 31 -8.22 -4.36 -12.72
CA MET A 31 -9.50 -4.50 -12.04
C MET A 31 -9.83 -3.23 -11.25
N ALA A 32 -8.84 -2.66 -10.56
CA ALA A 32 -8.99 -1.40 -9.84
C ALA A 32 -9.44 -0.26 -10.77
N ARG A 33 -8.81 -0.12 -11.95
CA ARG A 33 -9.18 0.86 -12.99
C ARG A 33 -10.59 0.67 -13.55
N ARG A 34 -11.10 -0.56 -13.53
CA ARG A 34 -12.49 -0.89 -13.92
C ARG A 34 -13.50 -0.63 -12.78
N GLY A 35 -13.05 -0.13 -11.63
CA GLY A 35 -13.91 0.18 -10.48
C GLY A 35 -14.21 -1.02 -9.58
N HIS A 36 -13.48 -2.13 -9.72
CA HIS A 36 -13.60 -3.25 -8.79
C HIS A 36 -12.84 -2.97 -7.49
N ALA A 37 -13.43 -3.42 -6.38
CA ALA A 37 -12.78 -3.38 -5.08
C ALA A 37 -11.52 -4.25 -5.11
N THR A 38 -10.38 -3.62 -4.86
CA THR A 38 -9.07 -4.26 -4.71
C THR A 38 -8.34 -3.55 -3.58
N TYR A 39 -7.44 -4.25 -2.90
CA TYR A 39 -6.75 -3.73 -1.73
C TYR A 39 -5.25 -3.62 -2.03
N PRO A 40 -4.58 -2.53 -1.59
CA PRO A 40 -3.14 -2.42 -1.67
C PRO A 40 -2.45 -3.51 -0.83
N VAL A 41 -1.45 -4.14 -1.42
CA VAL A 41 -0.60 -5.15 -0.76
C VAL A 41 0.85 -4.92 -1.15
N PHE A 42 1.77 -5.52 -0.39
CA PHE A 42 3.16 -5.63 -0.83
C PHE A 42 3.24 -6.58 -2.03
N LEU A 43 4.01 -6.17 -3.03
CA LEU A 43 4.25 -6.88 -4.27
C LEU A 43 5.74 -7.13 -4.43
N ILE A 44 6.14 -8.35 -4.78
CA ILE A 44 7.50 -8.70 -5.19
C ILE A 44 7.44 -8.99 -6.69
N ASP A 45 8.19 -8.23 -7.49
CA ASP A 45 8.19 -8.33 -8.96
C ASP A 45 6.77 -8.30 -9.56
N GLY A 46 5.86 -7.54 -8.94
CA GLY A 46 4.46 -7.39 -9.37
C GLY A 46 3.48 -8.47 -8.88
N HIS A 47 3.94 -9.46 -8.10
CA HIS A 47 3.11 -10.51 -7.48
C HIS A 47 2.88 -10.24 -6.00
N ALA A 48 1.67 -10.50 -5.50
CA ALA A 48 1.36 -10.29 -4.10
C ALA A 48 2.21 -11.17 -3.15
N ALA A 49 2.81 -10.52 -2.17
CA ALA A 49 3.48 -11.15 -1.05
C ALA A 49 2.41 -11.61 -0.04
N TYR A 50 1.84 -12.79 -0.26
CA TYR A 50 0.76 -13.30 0.58
C TYR A 50 1.24 -13.80 1.96
N ASN A 51 0.30 -13.88 2.90
CA ASN A 51 0.47 -14.49 4.21
C ASN A 51 1.70 -13.95 4.95
N GLN A 52 2.59 -14.85 5.36
CA GLN A 52 3.77 -14.53 6.16
C GLN A 52 4.72 -13.54 5.47
N GLN A 53 4.78 -13.52 4.14
CA GLN A 53 5.63 -12.57 3.42
C GLN A 53 5.10 -11.15 3.58
N GLY A 54 3.79 -10.94 3.35
CA GLY A 54 3.14 -9.65 3.57
C GLY A 54 3.26 -9.17 5.02
N HIS A 55 3.07 -10.06 5.99
CA HIS A 55 3.28 -9.73 7.41
C HIS A 55 4.73 -9.35 7.73
N THR A 56 5.71 -9.92 7.02
CA THR A 56 7.13 -9.59 7.22
C THR A 56 7.41 -8.16 6.79
N PHE A 57 6.91 -7.75 5.61
CA PHE A 57 7.05 -6.36 5.14
C PHE A 57 6.30 -5.37 6.03
N ALA A 58 5.06 -5.68 6.42
CA ALA A 58 4.30 -4.85 7.35
C ALA A 58 5.05 -4.66 8.69
N SER A 59 5.60 -5.74 9.25
CA SER A 59 6.39 -5.65 10.48
C SER A 59 7.68 -4.82 10.31
N LEU A 60 8.29 -4.78 9.12
CA LEU A 60 9.45 -3.95 8.85
C LEU A 60 9.08 -2.46 8.70
N GLU A 61 7.93 -2.18 8.07
CA GLU A 61 7.37 -0.82 7.93
C GLU A 61 6.95 -0.26 9.29
N GLU A 62 6.23 -1.03 10.12
CA GLU A 62 5.87 -0.65 11.50
C GLU A 62 7.10 -0.35 12.38
N ARG A 63 8.24 -0.97 12.08
CA ARG A 63 9.51 -0.74 12.78
C ARG A 63 10.31 0.44 12.23
N GLY A 64 9.80 1.14 11.21
CA GLY A 64 10.49 2.23 10.54
C GLY A 64 11.76 1.79 9.82
N LEU A 65 11.82 0.53 9.36
CA LEU A 65 12.93 0.03 8.53
C LEU A 65 12.64 0.14 7.04
N LEU A 66 11.37 0.32 6.68
CA LEU A 66 10.87 0.53 5.34
C LEU A 66 9.98 1.78 5.32
N VAL A 67 9.97 2.46 4.18
CA VAL A 67 9.03 3.54 3.89
C VAL A 67 8.28 3.20 2.61
N ILE A 68 6.96 3.22 2.68
CA ILE A 68 6.11 3.17 1.48
C ILE A 68 6.04 4.59 0.93
N ARG A 69 6.54 4.79 -0.30
CA ARG A 69 6.62 6.11 -0.94
C ARG A 69 5.27 6.60 -1.45
N HIS A 70 4.30 6.78 -0.56
CA HIS A 70 2.98 7.30 -0.89
C HIS A 70 3.03 8.72 -1.46
N ASP A 71 4.09 9.47 -1.16
CA ASP A 71 4.42 10.78 -1.72
C ASP A 71 4.64 10.75 -3.24
N LEU A 72 5.12 9.63 -3.78
CA LEU A 72 5.34 9.45 -5.21
C LEU A 72 4.05 9.11 -5.99
N VAL A 73 2.93 8.86 -5.30
CA VAL A 73 1.65 8.57 -5.95
C VAL A 73 0.96 9.90 -6.28
N PRO A 74 0.78 10.25 -7.57
CA PRO A 74 0.07 11.46 -7.94
C PRO A 74 -1.38 11.41 -7.44
N ARG A 75 -1.85 12.50 -6.84
CA ARG A 75 -3.20 12.62 -6.29
C ARG A 75 -3.94 13.78 -6.91
N GLU A 76 -5.26 13.66 -6.97
CA GLU A 76 -6.16 14.72 -7.37
C GLU A 76 -7.34 14.86 -6.42
N PRO A 77 -7.86 16.08 -6.22
CA PRO A 77 -9.04 16.30 -5.39
C PRO A 77 -10.27 15.69 -6.07
N LYS A 78 -11.03 14.89 -5.31
CA LYS A 78 -12.32 14.34 -5.71
C LYS A 78 -13.44 15.07 -4.97
N PRO A 79 -14.49 15.53 -5.66
CA PRO A 79 -15.64 16.15 -5.01
C PRO A 79 -16.44 15.11 -4.22
N ALA A 80 -17.23 15.59 -3.26
CA ALA A 80 -18.16 14.73 -2.52
C ALA A 80 -19.13 14.04 -3.50
N THR A 81 -19.34 12.74 -3.30
CA THR A 81 -20.15 11.91 -4.18
C THR A 81 -21.05 10.99 -3.36
N THR A 82 -22.31 10.86 -3.77
CA THR A 82 -23.24 9.90 -3.18
C THR A 82 -23.29 8.64 -4.04
N ARG A 83 -23.12 7.48 -3.41
CA ARG A 83 -23.21 6.17 -4.08
C ARG A 83 -24.35 5.38 -3.48
N THR A 84 -25.30 5.02 -4.33
CA THR A 84 -26.42 4.16 -3.96
C THR A 84 -26.21 2.77 -4.54
N SER A 85 -26.30 1.75 -3.70
CA SER A 85 -26.13 0.35 -4.06
C SER A 85 -27.39 -0.43 -3.69
N ARG A 86 -27.90 -1.24 -4.61
CA ARG A 86 -29.03 -2.13 -4.36
C ARG A 86 -28.52 -3.56 -4.19
N THR A 87 -28.85 -4.18 -3.08
CA THR A 87 -28.61 -5.60 -2.79
C THR A 87 -29.95 -6.34 -2.72
N LEU A 88 -29.90 -7.67 -2.63
CA LEU A 88 -31.11 -8.49 -2.45
C LEU A 88 -31.91 -8.13 -1.18
N THR A 89 -31.25 -7.51 -0.19
CA THR A 89 -31.83 -7.17 1.11
C THR A 89 -32.28 -5.71 1.22
N GLY A 90 -32.08 -4.89 0.18
CA GLY A 90 -32.51 -3.49 0.18
C GLY A 90 -31.56 -2.56 -0.56
N GLU A 91 -31.76 -1.27 -0.37
CA GLU A 91 -30.96 -0.21 -0.98
C GLU A 91 -30.15 0.51 0.11
N SER A 92 -28.83 0.61 -0.07
CA SER A 92 -27.93 1.35 0.80
C SER A 92 -27.37 2.55 0.07
N THR A 93 -27.39 3.70 0.72
CA THR A 93 -26.78 4.93 0.20
C THR A 93 -25.65 5.34 1.13
N ILE A 94 -24.46 5.56 0.56
CA ILE A 94 -23.32 6.10 1.26
C ILE A 94 -22.92 7.44 0.65
N THR A 95 -22.57 8.40 1.48
CA THR A 95 -21.99 9.68 1.05
C THR A 95 -20.48 9.61 1.28
N ILE A 96 -19.73 9.77 0.20
CA ILE A 96 -18.28 9.87 0.22
C ILE A 96 -17.96 11.37 0.24
N PRO A 97 -17.36 11.93 1.31
CA PRO A 97 -17.00 13.33 1.35
C PRO A 97 -15.92 13.66 0.31
N ALA A 98 -15.72 14.96 0.04
CA ALA A 98 -14.61 15.40 -0.78
C ALA A 98 -13.29 14.96 -0.15
N HIS A 99 -12.37 14.42 -0.96
CA HIS A 99 -11.10 13.86 -0.50
C HIS A 99 -10.10 13.83 -1.64
N ASP A 100 -8.81 13.76 -1.32
CA ASP A 100 -7.77 13.51 -2.32
C ASP A 100 -7.62 12.02 -2.58
N ALA A 101 -7.65 11.62 -3.86
CA ALA A 101 -7.48 10.23 -4.27
C ALA A 101 -6.33 10.11 -5.29
N PRO A 102 -5.71 8.92 -5.39
CA PRO A 102 -4.76 8.64 -6.47
C PRO A 102 -5.36 8.90 -7.86
N VAL A 103 -4.59 9.53 -8.74
CA VAL A 103 -4.99 9.80 -10.14
C VAL A 103 -5.19 8.48 -10.90
N ASP A 104 -4.32 7.50 -10.69
CA ASP A 104 -4.49 6.14 -11.21
C ASP A 104 -5.16 5.25 -10.14
N PRO A 105 -6.40 4.76 -10.36
CA PRO A 105 -7.02 3.81 -9.45
C PRO A 105 -6.25 2.50 -9.30
N GLY A 106 -5.42 2.13 -10.29
CA GLY A 106 -4.53 0.97 -10.25
C GLY A 106 -3.11 1.27 -9.76
N TRP A 107 -2.93 2.34 -8.99
CA TRP A 107 -1.62 2.80 -8.53
C TRP A 107 -0.80 1.71 -7.85
N ARG A 108 0.51 1.85 -8.01
CA ARG A 108 1.56 1.15 -7.27
C ARG A 108 2.67 2.16 -7.00
N THR A 109 3.35 2.02 -5.87
CA THR A 109 4.49 2.86 -5.52
C THR A 109 5.67 2.04 -5.03
N ALA A 110 6.84 2.67 -5.04
CA ALA A 110 8.06 2.08 -4.54
C ALA A 110 8.00 1.90 -3.01
N VAL A 111 8.65 0.85 -2.54
CA VAL A 111 9.01 0.68 -1.13
C VAL A 111 10.51 0.84 -1.06
N GLU A 112 10.99 1.65 -0.11
CA GLU A 112 12.40 1.96 0.05
C GLU A 112 12.85 1.64 1.49
N LEU A 113 14.16 1.46 1.67
CA LEU A 113 14.75 1.38 3.01
C LEU A 113 14.59 2.75 3.69
N ALA A 114 14.18 2.73 4.95
CA ALA A 114 14.10 3.97 5.73
C ALA A 114 15.51 4.55 5.94
N THR A 115 15.67 5.82 5.62
CA THR A 115 16.89 6.58 5.93
C THR A 115 16.73 7.29 7.28
N PRO A 116 17.82 7.71 7.93
CA PRO A 116 17.75 8.45 9.19
C PRO A 116 16.91 9.74 9.13
N ALA A 117 16.72 10.31 7.93
CA ALA A 117 15.88 11.49 7.72
C ALA A 117 14.37 11.17 7.80
N ASP A 118 13.98 9.93 7.49
CA ASP A 118 12.58 9.50 7.47
C ASP A 118 12.03 9.26 8.89
N SER A 119 12.92 9.02 9.85
CA SER A 119 12.57 8.86 11.28
C SER A 119 12.25 10.18 11.99
N ALA A 120 12.46 11.34 11.34
CA ALA A 120 12.23 12.67 11.92
C ALA A 120 10.86 13.28 11.56
N GLN A 121 10.06 12.59 10.74
CA GLN A 121 8.73 13.02 10.31
C GLN A 121 7.70 11.97 10.73
N GLY A 122 7.49 11.84 12.05
CA GLY A 122 6.47 10.96 12.64
C GLY A 122 5.76 11.66 13.79
#